data_AF-A0A4P9ZL29-F1
#
_entry.id   AF-A0A4P9ZL29-F1
#
_cell.length_a   1.000
_cell.length_b   1.000
_cell.length_c   1.000
_cell.angle_alpha   90.00
_cell.angle_beta   90.00
_cell.angle_gamma   90.00
#
_symmetry.space_group_name_H-M   'P 1'
#
loop_
_entity.id
_entity.type
_entity.pdbx_description
1 polymer ?
#
loop_
_entity_poly.entity_id
_entity_poly.type
_entity_poly.pdbx_seq_one_letter_code
_entity_poly.pdbx_strand_id
1 'polypeptide(L)' 'MSDVSYPKPGALRLACDECHRLKVKCSRGQPCTRCAARDLSCRYSLIVRRPPTTSAKRKLLAAQEAAKLP' A
#
# COMPACT_ATOMS: atom_id res chain seq x y z
N MET A 1 24.60 0.10 2.97
CA MET A 1 23.81 -1.14 3.08
C MET A 1 22.46 -0.90 2.41
N SER A 2 22.38 -1.41 1.18
CA SER A 2 21.25 -1.73 0.28
C SER A 2 19.95 -0.91 0.31
N ASP A 3 19.81 -0.07 -0.72
CA ASP A 3 18.62 0.54 -1.32
C ASP A 3 17.27 -0.14 -1.02
N VAL A 4 16.61 0.25 0.08
CA VAL A 4 15.17 -0.03 0.26
C VAL A 4 14.43 1.03 -0.56
N SER A 5 14.31 0.80 -1.87
CA SER A 5 13.39 1.55 -2.74
C SER A 5 11.97 1.41 -2.18
N TYR A 6 11.54 2.39 -1.36
CA TYR A 6 10.20 2.43 -0.80
C TYR A 6 9.18 2.39 -1.92
N PRO A 7 8.22 1.46 -1.86
CA PRO A 7 7.36 1.21 -3.00
C PRO A 7 6.43 2.40 -3.22
N LYS A 8 6.36 2.85 -4.48
CA LYS A 8 5.59 4.03 -4.88
C LYS A 8 4.10 3.81 -4.59
N PRO A 9 3.38 4.87 -4.19
CA PRO A 9 1.92 4.83 -4.05
C PRO A 9 1.27 4.33 -5.34
N GLY A 10 0.30 3.44 -5.22
CA GLY A 10 -0.38 2.83 -6.36
C GLY A 10 0.32 1.60 -6.93
N ALA A 11 1.51 1.21 -6.45
CA ALA A 11 2.12 -0.07 -6.78
C ALA A 11 1.51 -1.22 -5.95
N LEU A 12 1.49 -2.42 -6.50
CA LEU A 12 1.13 -3.64 -5.77
C LEU A 12 2.17 -3.90 -4.66
N ARG A 13 1.72 -4.27 -3.45
CA ARG A 13 2.66 -4.65 -2.39
C ARG A 13 3.48 -5.86 -2.82
N LEU A 14 4.77 -5.83 -2.48
CA LEU A 14 5.68 -6.96 -2.69
C LEU A 14 5.32 -8.17 -1.82
N ALA A 15 4.70 -7.95 -0.66
CA ALA A 15 4.19 -9.02 0.20
C ALA A 15 2.67 -9.05 0.14
N CYS A 16 2.08 -10.25 0.24
CA CYS A 16 0.65 -10.37 0.45
C CYS A 16 0.25 -9.75 1.80
N ASP A 17 -1.02 -9.43 1.97
CA ASP A 17 -1.54 -8.74 3.16
C ASP A 17 -1.27 -9.54 4.45
N GLU A 18 -1.34 -10.88 4.37
CA GLU A 18 -1.08 -11.77 5.51
C GLU A 18 0.39 -11.76 5.91
N CYS A 19 1.31 -11.97 4.95
CA CYS A 19 2.74 -11.91 5.23
C CYS A 19 3.17 -10.52 5.68
N HIS A 20 2.57 -9.48 5.12
CA HIS A 20 2.82 -8.09 5.49
C HIS A 20 2.35 -7.79 6.91
N ARG A 21 1.14 -8.23 7.30
CA ARG A 21 0.60 -8.08 8.65
C ARG A 21 1.48 -8.80 9.68
N LEU A 22 1.94 -10.00 9.33
CA LEU A 22 2.82 -10.81 10.19
C LEU A 22 4.28 -10.37 10.13
N LYS A 23 4.63 -9.36 9.31
CA LYS A 23 6.01 -8.87 9.08
C LYS A 23 7.00 -9.98 8.74
N VAL A 24 6.56 -10.97 7.96
CA VAL A 24 7.40 -12.08 7.48
C VAL A 24 7.74 -11.93 6.01
N LYS A 25 8.77 -12.65 5.55
CA LYS A 25 9.14 -12.70 4.14
C LYS A 25 8.04 -13.41 3.33
N CYS A 26 7.52 -12.72 2.31
CA CYS A 26 6.56 -13.30 1.36
C CYS A 26 7.30 -13.96 0.19
N SER A 27 6.86 -15.14 -0.24
CA SER A 27 7.41 -15.84 -1.41
C SER A 27 6.86 -15.34 -2.76
N ARG A 28 5.89 -14.41 -2.75
CA ARG A 28 5.34 -13.76 -3.97
C ARG A 28 4.59 -14.67 -4.96
N GLY A 29 4.30 -15.92 -4.61
CA GLY A 29 3.41 -16.79 -5.38
C GLY A 29 1.92 -16.42 -5.22
N GLN A 30 1.05 -16.96 -6.08
CA GLN A 30 -0.41 -16.87 -5.95
C GLN A 30 -1.02 -18.28 -5.89
N PRO A 31 -1.33 -18.80 -4.69
CA PRO A 31 -1.09 -18.23 -3.35
C PRO A 31 0.38 -18.30 -2.91
N CYS A 32 0.75 -17.46 -1.94
CA CYS A 32 2.10 -17.49 -1.36
C CYS A 32 2.34 -18.83 -0.66
N THR A 33 3.56 -19.37 -0.61
CA THR A 33 3.90 -20.68 -0.01
C THR A 33 3.34 -20.84 1.40
N ARG A 34 3.46 -19.79 2.22
CA ARG A 34 2.92 -19.78 3.59
C ARG A 34 1.40 -19.79 3.63
N CYS A 35 0.79 -19.06 2.72
CA CYS A 35 -0.66 -18.94 2.58
C CYS A 35 -1.24 -20.28 2.11
N ALA A 36 -0.59 -20.93 1.14
CA ALA A 36 -0.93 -22.25 0.64
C ALA A 36 -0.81 -23.32 1.73
N ALA A 37 0.28 -23.34 2.49
CA ALA A 37 0.51 -24.32 3.56
C ALA A 37 -0.42 -24.15 4.77
N ARG A 38 -1.16 -23.03 4.86
CA ARG A 38 -2.08 -22.73 5.96
C ARG A 38 -3.52 -22.55 5.49
N ASP A 39 -3.77 -22.78 4.19
CA ASP A 39 -5.06 -22.53 3.55
C ASP A 39 -5.64 -21.14 3.88
N LEU A 40 -4.77 -20.11 3.89
CA LEU A 40 -5.14 -18.72 4.18
C LEU A 40 -5.44 -17.93 2.91
N SER A 41 -6.30 -16.92 3.04
CA SER A 41 -6.62 -15.98 1.97
C SER A 41 -5.40 -15.13 1.58
N CYS A 42 -4.73 -15.52 0.48
CA CYS A 42 -3.59 -14.79 -0.07
C CYS A 42 -4.02 -13.63 -0.98
N ARG A 43 -4.11 -12.42 -0.43
CA ARG A 43 -4.41 -11.21 -1.20
C ARG A 43 -3.19 -10.29 -1.28
N TYR A 44 -2.93 -9.74 -2.46
CA TYR A 44 -1.93 -8.68 -2.65
C TYR A 44 -2.67 -7.37 -2.86
N SER A 45 -2.68 -6.51 -1.85
CA SER A 45 -3.29 -5.18 -1.97
C SER A 45 -2.31 -4.16 -2.54
N LEU A 46 -2.85 -3.16 -3.24
CA LEU A 46 -2.10 -1.99 -3.67
C LEU A 46 -1.67 -1.15 -2.46
N ILE A 47 -0.56 -0.45 -2.61
CA ILE A 47 -0.09 0.55 -1.65
C ILE A 47 -0.94 1.79 -1.85
N VAL A 48 -2.07 1.80 -1.17
CA VAL A 48 -2.90 3.00 -1.07
C VAL A 48 -2.19 4.00 -0.15
N ARG A 49 -1.90 5.20 -0.66
CA ARG A 49 -1.68 6.35 0.24
C ARG A 49 -2.99 6.52 1.01
N ARG A 50 -2.93 6.58 2.34
CA ARG A 50 -4.11 6.81 3.17
C ARG A 50 -4.87 7.99 2.57
N PRO A 51 -6.19 7.86 2.31
CA PRO A 51 -6.96 9.01 1.84
C PRO A 51 -6.77 10.13 2.85
N PRO A 52 -6.65 11.38 2.38
CA PRO A 52 -6.50 12.50 3.29
C PRO A 52 -7.69 12.47 4.25
N THR A 53 -7.40 12.43 5.55
CA THR A 53 -8.42 12.59 6.60
C THR A 53 -9.20 13.87 6.32
N THR A 54 -10.42 14.02 6.84
CA THR A 54 -11.30 15.17 6.59
C THR A 54 -10.57 16.52 6.73
N SER A 55 -9.62 16.63 7.66
CA SER A 55 -8.74 17.79 7.80
C SER A 55 -7.75 17.97 6.64
N ALA A 56 -7.06 16.91 6.21
CA ALA A 56 -6.17 16.95 5.05
C ALA A 56 -6.94 17.15 3.73
N LYS A 57 -8.18 16.65 3.62
CA LYS A 57 -9.04 16.85 2.46
C LYS A 57 -9.45 18.32 2.34
N ARG A 58 -9.80 18.98 3.46
CA ARG A 58 -10.06 20.44 3.50
C ARG A 58 -8.83 21.25 3.07
N LYS A 59 -7.63 20.86 3.50
CA LYS A 59 -6.37 21.52 3.08
C LYS A 59 -6.08 21.35 1.59
N LEU A 60 -6.34 20.16 1.02
CA LEU A 60 -6.16 19.92 -0.41
C LEU A 60 -7.18 20.70 -1.26
N LEU A 61 -8.45 20.73 -0.85
CA LEU A 61 -9.48 21.53 -1.52
C LEU A 61 -9.14 23.02 -1.50
N ALA A 62 -8.76 23.57 -0.34
CA ALA A 62 -8.36 24.97 -0.21
C ALA A 62 -7.10 25.32 -1.04
N ALA A 63 -6.13 24.41 -1.10
CA ALA A 63 -4.94 24.59 -1.94
C ALA A 63 -5.26 24.51 -3.44
N GLN A 64 -6.22 23.69 -3.85
CA GLN A 64 -6.70 23.60 -5.23
C GLN A 64 -7.46 24.87 -5.64
N GLU A 65 -8.23 25.48 -4.74
CA GLU A 65 -8.93 26.75 -4.99
C GLU A 65 -7.96 27.93 -5.15
N ALA A 66 -6.87 27.98 -4.37
CA ALA A 66 -5.86 29.03 -4.48
C ALA A 66 -5.04 28.98 -5.79
N ALA A 67 -4.97 27.83 -6.45
CA ALA A 67 -4.25 27.66 -7.72
C ALA A 67 -5.07 28.06 -8.96
N LYS A 68 -6.34 28.44 -8.78
CA LYS A 68 -7.24 28.86 -9.86
C LYS A 68 -7.54 30.37 -9.78
N LEU A 69 -6.49 31.18 -9.74
CA LEU A 69 -6.65 32.63 -9.95
C LEU A 69 -6.01 33.01 -11.30
N PRO A 70 -6.74 33.65 -12.22
CA PRO A 70 -6.17 34.24 -13.43
C PRO A 70 -5.31 35.47 -13.13
#